data_AF-A0A135VT91-F1
#
_entry.id   AF-A0A135VT91-F1
#
_cell.length_a   1.000
_cell.length_b   1.000
_cell.length_c   1.000
_cell.angle_alpha   90.00
_cell.angle_beta   90.00
_cell.angle_gamma   90.00
#
_symmetry.space_group_name_H-M   'P 1'
#
loop_
_entity.id
_entity.type
_entity.pdbx_description
1 polymer ?
#
loop_
_entity_poly.entity_id
_entity_poly.type
_entity_poly.pdbx_seq_one_letter_code
_entity_poly.pdbx_strand_id
1 'polypeptide(L)'
;MIAAYVAYRVSAPVSGFARLFAVMIGLLSTLVAPHLVESYRHSQDIKNMNFQLASLPKRIGKEHQESSDLVQILRHGMVTFPRGQCFDGFLQLLWRMETGLLATNYVDPKEGWTRAYGELYSEIQRTKVKVNKADIRRVFVVDGEEEVGTLQSVMSRQRESGIRVKYIFRKKIETTSMLKTAADRLETLDFDVVDSKYVWLLFLDKSRRIKYGRLVFDKEECDRYKRFHVHMFEEAEEIED
;
A
#
# COMPACT_ATOMS: atom_id res chain seq x y z
N MET A 1 -3.83 37.18 -35.10
CA MET A 1 -3.72 37.57 -36.53
C MET A 1 -4.81 36.92 -37.40
N ILE A 2 -5.05 35.61 -37.30
CA ILE A 2 -6.03 34.88 -38.13
C ILE A 2 -7.49 35.33 -37.86
N ALA A 3 -7.89 35.50 -36.59
CA ALA A 3 -9.27 35.91 -36.24
C ALA A 3 -9.65 37.32 -36.75
N ALA A 4 -8.72 38.28 -36.67
CA ALA A 4 -8.91 39.63 -37.19
C ALA A 4 -9.04 39.64 -38.73
N TYR A 5 -8.30 38.78 -39.42
CA TYR A 5 -8.36 38.63 -40.87
C TYR A 5 -9.68 37.99 -41.34
N VAL A 6 -10.20 37.01 -40.60
CA VAL A 6 -11.51 36.38 -40.87
C VAL A 6 -12.66 37.36 -40.63
N ALA A 7 -12.63 38.12 -39.52
CA ALA A 7 -13.63 39.17 -39.25
C ALA A 7 -13.63 40.27 -40.32
N TYR A 8 -12.44 40.69 -40.80
CA TYR A 8 -12.29 41.64 -41.89
C TYR A 8 -12.93 41.14 -43.20
N ARG A 9 -12.66 39.89 -43.59
CA ARG A 9 -13.22 39.24 -44.80
C ARG A 9 -14.75 39.13 -44.77
N VAL A 10 -15.36 38.88 -43.61
CA VAL A 10 -16.82 38.73 -43.47
C VAL A 10 -17.55 40.09 -43.50
N SER A 11 -16.89 41.17 -43.07
CA SER A 11 -17.44 42.55 -43.07
C SER A 11 -17.32 43.29 -44.42
N ALA A 12 -16.88 42.61 -45.47
CA ALA A 12 -16.47 43.22 -46.75
C ALA A 12 -17.50 44.11 -47.48
N PRO A 13 -18.83 43.95 -47.36
CA PRO A 13 -19.77 44.81 -48.09
C PRO A 13 -20.19 46.09 -47.35
N VAL A 14 -19.63 46.41 -46.18
CA VAL A 14 -20.08 47.54 -45.34
C VAL A 14 -19.00 48.63 -45.17
N SER A 15 -19.43 49.85 -44.85
CA SER A 15 -18.62 51.08 -44.77
C SER A 15 -17.35 50.93 -43.92
N GLY A 16 -16.32 51.76 -44.17
CA GLY A 16 -15.00 51.65 -43.52
C GLY A 16 -15.04 51.64 -41.99
N PHE A 17 -16.06 52.27 -41.38
CA PHE A 17 -16.30 52.25 -39.94
C PHE A 17 -16.67 50.86 -39.42
N ALA A 18 -17.48 50.09 -40.17
CA ALA A 18 -17.87 48.74 -39.80
C ALA A 18 -16.67 47.76 -39.80
N ARG A 19 -15.69 47.97 -40.68
CA ARG A 19 -14.46 47.16 -40.71
C ARG A 19 -13.56 47.41 -39.51
N LEU A 20 -13.39 48.67 -39.13
CA LEU A 20 -12.67 49.05 -37.90
C LEU A 20 -13.34 48.45 -36.67
N PHE A 21 -14.68 48.50 -36.61
CA PHE A 21 -15.45 47.90 -35.53
C PHE A 21 -15.29 46.37 -35.47
N ALA A 22 -15.29 45.68 -36.62
CA ALA A 22 -15.07 44.24 -36.69
C ALA A 22 -13.65 43.82 -36.24
N VAL A 23 -12.63 44.60 -36.59
CA VAL A 23 -11.25 44.38 -36.12
C VAL A 23 -11.14 44.62 -34.62
N MET A 24 -11.75 45.68 -34.11
CA MET A 24 -11.81 45.99 -32.67
C MET A 24 -12.49 44.87 -31.88
N ILE A 25 -13.64 44.35 -32.34
CA ILE A 25 -14.33 43.21 -31.72
C ILE A 25 -13.47 41.93 -31.79
N GLY A 26 -12.80 41.69 -32.92
CA GLY A 26 -11.87 40.57 -33.07
C GLY A 26 -10.71 40.63 -32.09
N LEU A 27 -10.14 41.82 -31.86
CA LEU A 27 -9.07 42.01 -30.88
C LEU A 27 -9.58 41.91 -29.44
N LEU A 28 -10.73 42.51 -29.13
CA LEU A 28 -11.35 42.42 -27.80
C LEU A 28 -11.68 40.98 -27.44
N SER A 29 -12.24 40.20 -28.36
CA SER A 29 -12.55 38.78 -28.12
C SER A 29 -11.28 37.95 -27.87
N THR A 30 -10.15 38.27 -28.54
CA THR A 30 -8.87 37.60 -28.26
C THR A 30 -8.25 37.98 -26.91
N LEU A 31 -8.62 39.12 -26.31
CA LEU A 31 -8.15 39.53 -24.99
C LEU A 31 -9.08 39.05 -23.86
N VAL A 32 -10.40 39.11 -24.08
CA VAL A 32 -11.40 38.78 -23.08
C VAL A 32 -11.63 37.27 -22.95
N ALA A 33 -11.60 36.51 -24.05
CA ALA A 33 -11.84 35.06 -24.00
C ALA A 33 -10.79 34.30 -23.16
N PRO A 34 -9.47 34.58 -23.27
CA PRO A 34 -8.48 33.94 -22.39
C PRO A 34 -8.72 34.24 -20.91
N HIS A 35 -9.05 35.49 -20.56
CA HIS A 35 -9.32 35.87 -19.17
C HIS A 35 -10.59 35.21 -18.61
N LEU A 36 -11.64 35.03 -19.42
CA LEU A 36 -12.83 34.29 -19.01
C LEU A 36 -12.55 32.80 -18.81
N VAL A 37 -11.75 32.20 -19.69
CA VAL A 37 -11.31 30.80 -19.56
C VAL A 37 -10.44 30.62 -18.31
N GLU A 38 -9.53 31.54 -18.05
CA GLU A 38 -8.66 31.53 -16.87
C GLU A 38 -9.48 31.72 -15.59
N SER A 39 -10.40 32.68 -15.55
CA SER A 39 -11.35 32.86 -14.43
C SER A 39 -12.20 31.62 -14.17
N TYR A 40 -12.65 30.93 -15.22
CA TYR A 40 -13.35 29.66 -15.09
C TYR A 40 -12.47 28.55 -14.52
N ARG A 41 -11.20 28.46 -14.92
CA ARG A 41 -10.22 27.52 -14.34
C ARG A 41 -9.98 27.81 -12.86
N HIS A 42 -9.77 29.08 -12.50
CA HIS A 42 -9.65 29.50 -11.09
C HIS A 42 -10.90 29.14 -10.28
N SER A 43 -12.10 29.29 -10.84
CA SER A 43 -13.34 28.88 -10.19
C SER A 43 -13.43 27.37 -9.97
N GLN A 44 -12.95 26.56 -10.93
CA GLN A 44 -12.85 25.11 -10.74
C GLN A 44 -11.81 24.73 -9.69
N ASP A 45 -10.66 25.41 -9.64
CA ASP A 45 -9.64 25.17 -8.62
C ASP A 45 -10.15 25.50 -7.21
N ILE A 46 -10.90 26.60 -7.06
CA ILE A 46 -11.58 26.95 -5.80
C ILE A 46 -12.61 25.88 -5.40
N LYS A 47 -13.38 25.35 -6.36
CA LYS A 47 -14.32 24.24 -6.08
C LYS A 47 -13.59 22.97 -5.65
N ASN A 48 -12.45 22.65 -6.27
CA ASN A 48 -11.60 21.52 -5.90
C ASN A 48 -10.99 21.71 -4.50
N MET A 49 -10.53 22.91 -4.17
CA MET A 49 -10.04 23.26 -2.82
C MET A 49 -11.15 23.16 -1.78
N ASN A 50 -12.36 23.63 -2.09
CA ASN A 50 -13.51 23.50 -1.19
C ASN A 50 -13.90 22.03 -0.96
N PHE A 51 -13.77 21.17 -1.98
CA PHE A 51 -13.96 19.73 -1.83
C PHE A 51 -12.88 19.10 -0.92
N GLN A 52 -11.63 19.54 -1.04
CA GLN A 52 -10.55 19.14 -0.14
C GLN A 52 -10.79 19.63 1.30
N LEU A 53 -11.22 20.87 1.51
CA LEU A 53 -11.58 21.42 2.82
C LEU A 53 -12.77 20.68 3.44
N ALA A 54 -13.79 20.33 2.64
CA ALA A 54 -14.92 19.51 3.10
C ALA A 54 -14.53 18.07 3.46
N SER A 55 -13.36 17.59 3.01
CA SER A 55 -12.80 16.31 3.40
C SER A 55 -11.97 16.37 4.70
N LEU A 56 -11.58 17.56 5.17
CA LEU A 56 -10.82 17.74 6.41
C LEU A 56 -11.62 17.33 7.67
N PRO A 57 -12.92 17.64 7.83
CA PRO A 57 -13.71 17.13 8.96
C PRO A 57 -13.78 15.59 9.00
N LYS A 58 -13.77 14.92 7.84
CA LYS A 58 -13.65 13.45 7.77
C LYS A 58 -12.26 12.95 8.20
N ARG A 59 -11.20 13.72 7.92
CA ARG A 59 -9.83 13.42 8.39
C ARG A 59 -9.67 13.69 9.89
N ILE A 60 -10.27 14.76 10.41
CA ILE A 60 -10.32 15.07 11.84
C ILE A 60 -11.19 14.05 12.60
N GLY A 61 -12.28 13.58 12.00
CA GLY A 61 -13.05 12.44 12.52
C GLY A 61 -12.26 11.13 12.55
N LYS A 62 -11.28 10.97 11.64
CA LYS A 62 -10.33 9.85 11.64
C LYS A 62 -9.26 10.00 12.73
N GLU A 63 -8.79 11.22 13.01
CA GLU A 63 -7.89 11.50 14.16
C GLU A 63 -8.56 11.23 15.52
N HIS A 64 -9.88 11.36 15.62
CA HIS A 64 -10.62 10.94 16.83
C HIS A 64 -10.61 9.42 17.03
N GLN A 65 -10.44 8.65 15.96
CA GLN A 65 -10.23 7.20 16.03
C GLN A 65 -8.78 6.86 16.40
N GLU A 66 -7.81 7.67 15.97
CA GLU A 66 -6.40 7.57 16.39
C GLU A 66 -6.21 7.81 17.90
N SER A 67 -7.07 8.60 18.55
CA SER A 67 -7.06 8.74 20.03
C SER A 67 -7.46 7.45 20.75
N SER A 68 -8.31 6.59 20.16
CA SER A 68 -8.60 5.25 20.69
C SER A 68 -7.41 4.31 20.50
N ASP A 69 -6.74 4.38 19.34
CA ASP A 69 -5.56 3.57 19.04
C ASP A 69 -4.37 3.96 19.92
N LEU A 70 -4.15 5.26 20.15
CA LEU A 70 -3.15 5.75 21.11
C LEU A 70 -3.43 5.29 22.53
N VAL A 71 -4.69 5.32 22.99
CA VAL A 71 -5.07 4.81 24.31
C VAL A 71 -4.87 3.29 24.39
N GLN A 72 -5.10 2.52 23.31
CA GLN A 72 -4.81 1.08 23.27
C GLN A 72 -3.31 0.77 23.20
N ILE A 73 -2.51 1.53 22.44
CA ILE A 73 -1.05 1.45 22.43
C ILE A 73 -0.50 1.73 23.84
N LEU A 74 -0.99 2.79 24.47
CA LEU A 74 -0.54 3.22 25.80
C LEU A 74 -1.03 2.29 26.93
N ARG A 75 -2.20 1.64 26.79
CA ARG A 75 -2.74 0.71 27.81
C ARG A 75 -2.30 -0.74 27.64
N HIS A 76 -2.10 -1.21 26.41
CA HIS A 76 -1.92 -2.64 26.13
C HIS A 76 -0.78 -2.94 25.16
N GLY A 77 -0.12 -1.93 24.60
CA GLY A 77 0.93 -2.15 23.61
C GLY A 77 0.42 -2.84 22.33
N MET A 78 -0.88 -2.77 22.02
CA MET A 78 -1.46 -3.41 20.84
C MET A 78 -2.54 -2.56 20.17
N VAL A 79 -2.70 -2.72 18.85
CA VAL A 79 -3.74 -2.07 18.02
C VAL A 79 -4.36 -3.10 17.10
N THR A 80 -5.69 -3.11 16.98
CA THR A 80 -6.41 -4.02 16.08
C THR A 80 -6.96 -3.29 14.86
N PHE A 81 -6.74 -3.86 13.69
CA PHE A 81 -7.15 -3.32 12.40
C PHE A 81 -8.25 -4.19 11.80
N PRO A 82 -9.42 -3.64 11.42
CA PRO A 82 -10.43 -4.40 10.70
C PRO A 82 -9.90 -4.84 9.33
N ARG A 83 -10.43 -5.94 8.75
CA ARG A 83 -10.01 -6.50 7.45
C ARG A 83 -9.68 -5.46 6.37
N GLY A 84 -10.58 -4.50 6.17
CA GLY A 84 -10.44 -3.48 5.12
C GLY A 84 -9.29 -2.48 5.33
N GLN A 85 -8.67 -2.46 6.51
CA GLN A 85 -7.55 -1.57 6.86
C GLN A 85 -6.23 -2.32 7.04
N CYS A 86 -6.22 -3.66 7.00
CA CYS A 86 -5.02 -4.46 7.24
C CYS A 86 -3.89 -4.11 6.26
N PHE A 87 -4.20 -4.03 4.97
CA PHE A 87 -3.21 -3.74 3.94
C PHE A 87 -2.64 -2.33 4.08
N ASP A 88 -3.50 -1.33 4.26
CA ASP A 88 -3.06 0.07 4.44
C ASP A 88 -2.24 0.25 5.71
N GLY A 89 -2.66 -0.39 6.82
CA GLY A 89 -1.93 -0.38 8.08
C GLY A 89 -0.53 -0.97 7.92
N PHE A 90 -0.43 -2.13 7.27
CA PHE A 90 0.86 -2.78 7.09
C PHE A 90 1.77 -2.04 6.09
N LEU A 91 1.22 -1.45 5.02
CA LEU A 91 1.98 -0.61 4.10
C LEU A 91 2.64 0.58 4.81
N GLN A 92 1.94 1.22 5.74
CA GLN A 92 2.54 2.30 6.56
C GLN A 92 3.70 1.80 7.41
N LEU A 93 3.61 0.58 7.95
CA LEU A 93 4.70 -0.04 8.71
C LEU A 93 5.91 -0.34 7.83
N LEU A 94 5.70 -0.85 6.61
CA LEU A 94 6.79 -1.08 5.66
C LEU A 94 7.53 0.21 5.30
N TRP A 95 6.80 1.32 5.11
CA TRP A 95 7.44 2.61 4.85
C TRP A 95 8.30 3.10 6.02
N ARG A 96 7.93 2.75 7.25
CA ARG A 96 8.67 3.11 8.47
C ARG A 96 9.80 2.14 8.80
N MET A 97 9.82 0.94 8.21
CA MET A 97 10.88 -0.05 8.44
C MET A 97 12.27 0.52 8.10
N GLU A 98 13.23 0.30 8.98
CA GLU A 98 14.60 0.82 8.84
C GLU A 98 15.63 -0.28 8.57
N THR A 99 15.55 -1.38 9.32
CA THR A 99 16.62 -2.39 9.44
C THR A 99 16.24 -3.72 8.81
N GLY A 100 15.01 -4.20 8.98
CA GLY A 100 14.64 -5.49 8.44
C GLY A 100 13.25 -6.00 8.77
N LEU A 101 12.89 -7.09 8.10
CA LEU A 101 11.60 -7.74 8.16
C LEU A 101 11.77 -9.25 8.19
N LEU A 102 11.11 -9.90 9.14
CA LEU A 102 10.94 -11.35 9.18
C LEU A 102 9.46 -11.65 8.95
N ALA A 103 9.13 -12.10 7.75
CA ALA A 103 7.76 -12.30 7.30
C ALA A 103 7.42 -13.79 7.20
N THR A 104 6.19 -14.14 7.60
CA THR A 104 5.58 -15.45 7.40
C THR A 104 4.21 -15.25 6.77
N ASN A 105 3.92 -15.93 5.66
CA ASN A 105 2.63 -15.81 4.99
C ASN A 105 1.93 -17.16 4.89
N TYR A 106 0.71 -17.22 5.43
CA TYR A 106 -0.21 -18.35 5.35
C TYR A 106 -1.58 -17.95 4.77
N VAL A 107 -1.79 -16.66 4.49
CA VAL A 107 -2.98 -16.13 3.82
C VAL A 107 -3.18 -16.80 2.47
N ASP A 108 -4.44 -17.00 2.10
CA ASP A 108 -4.79 -17.55 0.79
C ASP A 108 -4.11 -16.76 -0.34
N PRO A 109 -3.44 -17.43 -1.31
CA PRO A 109 -2.70 -16.75 -2.36
C PRO A 109 -3.53 -15.73 -3.15
N LYS A 110 -4.82 -16.00 -3.35
CA LYS A 110 -5.72 -15.11 -4.10
C LYS A 110 -6.12 -13.89 -3.28
N GLU A 111 -6.06 -13.93 -1.95
CA GLU A 111 -6.29 -12.74 -1.14
C GLU A 111 -5.00 -11.94 -0.93
N GLY A 112 -3.90 -12.61 -0.54
CA GLY A 112 -2.66 -11.94 -0.15
C GLY A 112 -1.89 -11.31 -1.32
N TRP A 113 -1.99 -11.87 -2.53
CA TRP A 113 -1.09 -11.53 -3.65
C TRP A 113 -1.82 -11.05 -4.91
N THR A 114 -3.07 -10.59 -4.78
CA THR A 114 -3.75 -9.93 -5.91
C THR A 114 -3.05 -8.63 -6.30
N ARG A 115 -3.05 -8.34 -7.61
CA ARG A 115 -2.05 -7.52 -8.32
C ARG A 115 -1.74 -6.16 -7.69
N ALA A 116 -2.75 -5.36 -7.35
CA ALA A 116 -2.50 -3.96 -6.95
C ALA A 116 -1.73 -3.83 -5.63
N TYR A 117 -2.05 -4.65 -4.62
CA TYR A 117 -1.40 -4.57 -3.31
C TYR A 117 -0.08 -5.34 -3.29
N GLY A 118 -0.03 -6.52 -3.92
CA GLY A 118 1.20 -7.32 -4.00
C GLY A 118 2.32 -6.61 -4.75
N GLU A 119 2.00 -5.84 -5.79
CA GLU A 119 2.98 -5.02 -6.53
C GLU A 119 3.53 -3.88 -5.67
N LEU A 120 2.65 -3.08 -5.04
CA LEU A 120 3.09 -1.97 -4.19
C LEU A 120 3.95 -2.46 -3.01
N TYR A 121 3.54 -3.56 -2.39
CA TYR A 121 4.28 -4.22 -1.33
C TYR A 121 5.70 -4.60 -1.77
N SER A 122 5.82 -5.24 -2.93
CA SER A 122 7.09 -5.68 -3.49
C SER A 122 8.00 -4.50 -3.84
N GLU A 123 7.45 -3.41 -4.39
CA GLU A 123 8.24 -2.22 -4.72
C GLU A 123 8.78 -1.51 -3.48
N ILE A 124 7.98 -1.36 -2.42
CA ILE A 124 8.47 -0.77 -1.16
C ILE A 124 9.63 -1.60 -0.60
N GLN A 125 9.46 -2.92 -0.55
CA GLN A 125 10.51 -3.81 -0.04
C GLN A 125 11.76 -3.77 -0.89
N ARG A 126 11.62 -3.75 -2.21
CA ARG A 126 12.72 -3.58 -3.15
C ARG A 126 13.48 -2.27 -2.89
N THR A 127 12.78 -1.16 -2.68
CA THR A 127 13.40 0.12 -2.30
C THR A 127 14.15 -0.01 -0.98
N LYS A 128 13.55 -0.64 0.02
CA LYS A 128 14.17 -0.82 1.34
C LYS A 128 15.43 -1.69 1.29
N VAL A 129 15.42 -2.77 0.53
CA VAL A 129 16.60 -3.61 0.30
C VAL A 129 17.68 -2.83 -0.45
N LYS A 130 17.34 -2.13 -1.53
CA LYS A 130 18.34 -1.47 -2.38
C LYS A 130 18.96 -0.23 -1.75
N VAL A 131 18.13 0.64 -1.16
CA VAL A 131 18.53 1.96 -0.63
C VAL A 131 18.96 1.85 0.83
N ASN A 132 18.12 1.24 1.67
CA ASN A 132 18.37 1.18 3.12
C ASN A 132 19.21 -0.04 3.53
N LYS A 133 19.50 -0.96 2.59
CA LYS A 133 20.17 -2.24 2.88
C LYS A 133 19.43 -3.06 3.93
N ALA A 134 18.10 -2.92 3.98
CA ALA A 134 17.28 -3.66 4.94
C ALA A 134 17.35 -5.17 4.67
N ASP A 135 17.46 -5.97 5.73
CA ASP A 135 17.43 -7.43 5.64
C ASP A 135 15.98 -7.94 5.68
N ILE A 136 15.51 -8.47 4.55
CA ILE A 136 14.16 -9.03 4.44
C ILE A 136 14.27 -10.54 4.23
N ARG A 137 13.63 -11.30 5.13
CA ARG A 137 13.45 -12.75 5.05
C ARG A 137 11.97 -13.08 5.06
N ARG A 138 11.52 -13.93 4.13
CA ARG A 138 10.13 -14.38 4.04
C ARG A 138 10.04 -15.90 3.94
N VAL A 139 9.12 -16.47 4.70
CA VAL A 139 8.71 -17.86 4.55
C VAL A 139 7.24 -17.92 4.14
N PHE A 140 6.95 -18.59 3.03
CA PHE A 140 5.60 -18.95 2.65
C PHE A 140 5.22 -20.28 3.29
N VAL A 141 4.18 -20.28 4.13
CA VAL A 141 3.59 -21.50 4.65
C VAL A 141 2.53 -21.96 3.66
N VAL A 142 2.68 -23.17 3.15
CA VAL A 142 1.84 -23.72 2.08
C VAL A 142 1.21 -25.05 2.51
N ASP A 143 0.01 -25.35 2.03
CA ASP A 143 -0.69 -26.59 2.37
C ASP A 143 -0.29 -27.77 1.44
N GLY A 144 0.27 -27.49 0.26
CA GLY A 144 0.72 -28.52 -0.69
C GLY A 144 1.42 -27.99 -1.93
N GLU A 145 1.93 -28.91 -2.76
CA GLU A 145 2.75 -28.60 -3.94
C GLU A 145 2.04 -27.73 -4.99
N GLU A 146 0.73 -27.91 -5.16
CA GLU A 146 -0.08 -27.08 -6.08
C GLU A 146 -0.02 -25.60 -5.69
N GLU A 147 0.01 -25.32 -4.40
CA GLU A 147 0.10 -23.96 -3.87
C GLU A 147 1.51 -23.37 -4.06
N VAL A 148 2.56 -24.20 -3.94
CA VAL A 148 3.93 -23.81 -4.31
C VAL A 148 3.96 -23.34 -5.76
N GLY A 149 3.40 -24.13 -6.70
CA GLY A 149 3.31 -23.76 -8.10
C GLY A 149 2.53 -22.46 -8.36
N THR A 150 1.45 -22.24 -7.59
CA THR A 150 0.66 -20.99 -7.65
C THR A 150 1.49 -19.77 -7.20
N LEU A 151 2.28 -19.93 -6.15
CA LEU A 151 3.08 -18.86 -5.54
C LEU A 151 4.45 -18.67 -6.19
N GLN A 152 4.92 -19.61 -7.02
CA GLN A 152 6.29 -19.61 -7.56
C GLN A 152 6.66 -18.28 -8.24
N SER A 153 5.75 -17.74 -9.07
CA SER A 153 5.99 -16.45 -9.74
C SER A 153 6.11 -15.26 -8.77
N VAL A 154 5.37 -15.28 -7.66
CA VAL A 154 5.43 -14.25 -6.60
C VAL A 154 6.74 -14.39 -5.84
N MET A 155 7.08 -15.62 -5.44
CA MET A 155 8.28 -15.94 -4.70
C MET A 155 9.55 -15.58 -5.49
N SER A 156 9.62 -15.94 -6.77
CA SER A 156 10.74 -15.60 -7.65
C SER A 156 10.90 -14.08 -7.82
N ARG A 157 9.82 -13.33 -8.04
CA ARG A 157 9.87 -11.87 -8.16
C ARG A 157 10.37 -11.18 -6.88
N GLN A 158 9.99 -11.69 -5.72
CA GLN A 158 10.49 -11.18 -4.44
C GLN A 158 11.97 -11.48 -4.25
N ARG A 159 12.41 -12.68 -4.64
CA ARG A 159 13.83 -13.06 -4.63
C ARG A 159 14.67 -12.16 -5.55
N GLU A 160 14.19 -11.87 -6.76
CA GLU A 160 14.81 -10.90 -7.69
C GLU A 160 14.90 -9.48 -7.11
N SER A 161 14.02 -9.15 -6.16
CA SER A 161 14.04 -7.88 -5.43
C SER A 161 15.04 -7.85 -4.27
N GLY A 162 15.78 -8.94 -4.07
CA GLY A 162 16.80 -9.11 -3.02
C GLY A 162 16.25 -9.61 -1.69
N ILE A 163 15.01 -10.09 -1.66
CA ILE A 163 14.41 -10.71 -0.47
C ILE A 163 14.88 -12.15 -0.39
N ARG A 164 15.23 -12.63 0.81
CA ARG A 164 15.51 -14.05 1.05
C ARG A 164 14.19 -14.79 1.25
N VAL A 165 13.77 -15.51 0.21
CA VAL A 165 12.44 -16.14 0.17
C VAL A 165 12.60 -17.66 0.23
N LYS A 166 11.84 -18.28 1.12
CA LYS A 166 11.71 -19.73 1.27
C LYS A 166 10.23 -20.12 1.37
N TYR A 167 9.94 -21.41 1.30
CA TYR A 167 8.62 -21.95 1.62
C TYR A 167 8.73 -23.15 2.57
N ILE A 168 7.64 -23.44 3.28
CA ILE A 168 7.54 -24.61 4.15
C ILE A 168 6.14 -25.18 4.10
N PHE A 169 6.02 -26.50 4.00
CA PHE A 169 4.72 -27.15 4.12
C PHE A 169 4.20 -27.03 5.54
N ARG A 170 2.94 -26.62 5.70
CA ARG A 170 2.26 -26.59 7.00
C ARG A 170 2.36 -27.92 7.72
N LYS A 171 2.20 -29.03 6.99
CA LYS A 171 2.37 -30.39 7.53
C LYS A 171 3.75 -30.59 8.17
N LYS A 172 4.82 -30.03 7.60
CA LYS A 172 6.18 -30.10 8.17
C LYS A 172 6.27 -29.38 9.51
N ILE A 173 5.66 -28.20 9.63
CA ILE A 173 5.54 -27.48 10.92
C ILE A 173 4.83 -28.36 11.95
N GLU A 174 3.74 -29.01 11.56
CA GLU A 174 2.94 -29.87 12.45
C GLU A 174 3.65 -31.17 12.86
N THR A 175 4.53 -31.72 12.02
CA THR A 175 5.27 -32.97 12.30
C THR A 175 6.60 -32.76 13.00
N THR A 176 7.22 -31.59 12.86
CA THR A 176 8.51 -31.28 13.49
C THR A 176 8.28 -30.83 14.93
N SER A 177 8.64 -31.67 15.91
CA SER A 177 8.32 -31.47 17.34
C SER A 177 8.63 -30.06 17.87
N MET A 178 9.80 -29.50 17.53
CA MET A 178 10.20 -28.15 17.95
C MET A 178 9.33 -27.06 17.31
N LEU A 179 9.12 -27.12 15.98
CA LEU A 179 8.30 -26.16 15.26
C LEU A 179 6.85 -26.22 15.72
N LYS A 180 6.29 -27.42 15.89
CA LYS A 180 4.94 -27.63 16.39
C LYS A 180 4.76 -27.00 17.77
N THR A 181 5.64 -27.32 18.71
CA THR A 181 5.57 -26.78 20.08
C THR A 181 5.65 -25.26 20.11
N ALA A 182 6.44 -24.66 19.22
CA ALA A 182 6.54 -23.21 19.10
C ALA A 182 5.30 -22.61 18.42
N ALA A 183 4.81 -23.23 17.35
CA ALA A 183 3.61 -22.82 16.61
C ALA A 183 2.35 -22.87 17.47
N ASP A 184 2.19 -23.89 18.31
CA ASP A 184 1.07 -24.04 19.25
C ASP A 184 0.98 -22.90 20.29
N ARG A 185 2.07 -22.12 20.45
CA ARG A 185 2.14 -20.95 21.34
C ARG A 185 1.92 -19.63 20.60
N LEU A 186 1.75 -19.65 19.29
CA LEU A 186 1.46 -18.47 18.49
C LEU A 186 -0.04 -18.37 18.23
N GLU A 187 -0.53 -17.15 18.12
CA GLU A 187 -1.94 -16.91 17.80
C GLU A 187 -2.24 -17.02 16.30
N THR A 188 -1.20 -16.92 15.47
CA THR A 188 -1.29 -17.04 14.01
C THR A 188 0.07 -17.43 13.42
N LEU A 189 0.04 -18.10 12.28
CA LEU A 189 1.21 -18.36 11.43
C LEU A 189 1.44 -17.28 10.38
N ASP A 190 0.50 -16.34 10.20
CA ASP A 190 0.67 -15.21 9.28
C ASP A 190 1.05 -13.96 10.08
N PHE A 191 2.32 -13.59 10.00
CA PHE A 191 2.87 -12.50 10.81
C PHE A 191 4.13 -11.90 10.21
N ASP A 192 4.45 -10.68 10.63
CA ASP A 192 5.64 -9.96 10.24
C ASP A 192 6.30 -9.30 11.46
N VAL A 193 7.55 -9.64 11.74
CA VAL A 193 8.37 -8.95 12.75
C VAL A 193 9.16 -7.86 12.05
N VAL A 194 8.91 -6.61 12.42
CA VAL A 194 9.51 -5.43 11.79
C VAL A 194 10.53 -4.82 12.75
N ASP A 195 11.77 -4.64 12.27
CA ASP A 195 12.90 -4.06 13.00
C ASP A 195 13.19 -4.68 14.38
N SER A 196 12.67 -5.89 14.65
CA SER A 196 12.64 -6.47 16.01
C SER A 196 11.98 -5.57 17.07
N LYS A 197 11.11 -4.64 16.67
CA LYS A 197 10.45 -3.65 17.56
C LYS A 197 8.97 -3.92 17.74
N TYR A 198 8.30 -4.43 16.72
CA TYR A 198 6.88 -4.75 16.76
C TYR A 198 6.58 -5.92 15.84
N VAL A 199 5.49 -6.63 16.13
CA VAL A 199 4.97 -7.72 15.31
C VAL A 199 3.59 -7.36 14.78
N TRP A 200 3.44 -7.49 13.47
CA TRP A 200 2.15 -7.44 12.79
C TRP A 200 1.61 -8.87 12.66
N LEU A 201 0.38 -9.09 13.12
CA LEU A 201 -0.27 -10.39 13.14
C LEU A 201 -1.50 -10.33 12.24
N LEU A 202 -1.62 -11.25 11.29
CA LEU A 202 -2.84 -11.41 10.49
C LEU A 202 -3.63 -12.60 10.99
N PHE A 203 -4.88 -12.34 11.38
CA PHE A 203 -5.81 -13.36 11.82
C PHE A 203 -6.69 -13.78 10.65
N LEU A 204 -6.65 -15.07 10.35
CA LEU A 204 -7.28 -15.65 9.17
C LEU A 204 -8.55 -16.44 9.55
N ASP A 205 -9.48 -16.59 8.60
CA ASP A 205 -10.59 -17.53 8.70
C ASP A 205 -10.15 -18.96 8.29
N LYS A 206 -11.08 -19.92 8.33
CA LYS A 206 -10.81 -21.31 7.95
C LYS A 206 -10.42 -21.49 6.48
N SER A 207 -10.74 -20.51 5.64
CA SER A 207 -10.36 -20.45 4.22
C SER A 207 -9.12 -19.59 4.01
N ARG A 208 -8.36 -19.32 5.08
CA ARG A 208 -7.13 -18.50 5.07
C ARG A 208 -7.37 -17.07 4.59
N ARG A 209 -8.59 -16.57 4.71
CA ARG A 209 -8.94 -15.19 4.35
C ARG A 209 -8.79 -14.26 5.53
N ILE A 210 -8.40 -13.02 5.30
CA ILE A 210 -8.13 -12.07 6.37
C ILE A 210 -9.42 -11.73 7.11
N LYS A 211 -9.41 -11.86 8.45
CA LYS A 211 -10.47 -11.39 9.34
C LYS A 211 -10.16 -10.01 9.91
N TYR A 212 -8.94 -9.86 10.45
CA TYR A 212 -8.42 -8.63 11.02
C TYR A 212 -6.91 -8.73 11.17
N GLY A 213 -6.25 -7.61 11.42
CA GLY A 213 -4.84 -7.51 11.72
C GLY A 213 -4.65 -7.00 13.15
N ARG A 214 -3.50 -7.29 13.75
CA ARG A 214 -3.13 -6.76 15.06
C ARG A 214 -1.66 -6.39 15.08
N LEU A 215 -1.36 -5.17 15.46
CA LEU A 215 0.00 -4.70 15.71
C LEU A 215 0.30 -4.82 17.20
N VAL A 216 1.44 -5.40 17.56
CA VAL A 216 1.86 -5.61 18.95
C VAL A 216 3.27 -5.05 19.14
N PHE A 217 3.45 -4.24 20.18
CA PHE A 217 4.70 -3.58 20.57
C PHE A 217 5.37 -4.24 21.78
N ASP A 218 4.79 -5.32 22.29
CA ASP A 218 5.38 -6.08 23.39
C ASP A 218 6.66 -6.80 22.95
N LYS A 219 7.73 -6.65 23.73
CA LYS A 219 9.05 -7.17 23.40
C LYS A 219 9.10 -8.70 23.49
N GLU A 220 8.46 -9.29 24.50
CA GLU A 220 8.46 -10.74 24.69
C GLU A 220 7.72 -11.43 23.55
N GLU A 221 6.60 -10.84 23.11
CA GLU A 221 5.87 -11.23 21.91
C GLU A 221 6.74 -11.13 20.65
N CYS A 222 7.39 -9.99 20.42
CA CYS A 222 8.29 -9.82 19.28
C CYS A 222 9.39 -10.88 19.24
N ASP A 223 10.03 -11.12 20.39
CA ASP A 223 11.10 -12.11 20.51
C ASP A 223 10.57 -13.54 20.32
N ARG A 224 9.33 -13.83 20.75
CA ARG A 224 8.68 -15.13 20.53
C ARG A 224 8.46 -15.41 19.05
N TYR A 225 7.84 -14.47 18.33
CA TYR A 225 7.60 -14.59 16.88
C TYR A 225 8.91 -14.63 16.08
N LYS A 226 9.90 -13.81 16.47
CA LYS A 226 11.23 -13.80 15.86
C LYS A 226 11.94 -15.14 15.99
N ARG A 227 11.96 -15.76 17.19
CA ARG A 227 12.57 -17.08 17.40
C ARG A 227 11.89 -18.15 16.55
N PHE A 228 10.55 -18.15 16.50
CA PHE A 228 9.82 -19.08 15.66
C PHE A 228 10.17 -18.91 14.18
N HIS A 229 10.20 -17.67 13.67
CA HIS A 229 10.57 -17.37 12.29
C HIS A 229 11.97 -17.89 11.94
N VAL A 230 12.96 -17.62 12.81
CA VAL A 230 14.35 -18.06 12.56
C VAL A 230 14.43 -19.58 12.41
N HIS A 231 13.84 -20.34 13.34
CA HIS A 231 13.83 -21.80 13.26
C HIS A 231 13.05 -22.32 12.04
N MET A 232 11.90 -21.71 11.75
CA MET A 232 11.13 -22.07 10.57
C MET A 232 11.92 -21.78 9.28
N PHE A 233 12.65 -20.68 9.21
CA PHE A 233 13.47 -20.31 8.04
C PHE A 233 14.65 -21.27 7.83
N GLU A 234 15.22 -21.81 8.89
CA GLU A 234 16.27 -22.85 8.84
C GLU A 234 15.72 -24.16 8.24
N GLU A 235 14.51 -24.56 8.65
CA GLU A 235 13.83 -25.78 8.20
C GLU A 235 13.12 -25.64 6.84
N ALA A 236 12.91 -24.41 6.38
CA ALA A 236 12.22 -24.10 5.14
C ALA A 236 13.09 -24.37 3.90
N GLU A 237 12.41 -24.71 2.82
CA GLU A 237 12.97 -25.08 1.53
C GLU A 237 13.20 -23.83 0.66
N GLU A 238 14.28 -23.86 -0.11
CA GLU A 238 14.57 -22.83 -1.12
C GLU A 238 13.63 -23.04 -2.32
N ILE A 239 13.36 -21.97 -3.06
CA ILE A 239 12.60 -22.06 -4.31
C ILE A 239 13.53 -22.61 -5.39
N GLU A 240 13.11 -23.67 -6.06
CA GLU A 240 13.83 -24.19 -7.25
C GLU A 240 13.71 -23.20 -8.42
N ASP A 241 14.82 -23.04 -9.15
CA ASP A 241 14.94 -22.15 -10.32
C ASP A 241 14.20 -22.69 -11.56
#